data_AF-A0A7L4IH44-F1
#
_entry.id   AF-A0A7L4IH44-F1
#
_cell.length_a   1.000
_cell.length_b   1.000
_cell.length_c   1.000
_cell.angle_alpha   90.00
_cell.angle_beta   90.00
_cell.angle_gamma   90.00
#
_symmetry.space_group_name_H-M   'P 1'
#
loop_
_entity.id
_entity.type
_entity.pdbx_description
1 polymer ?
#
loop_
_entity_poly.entity_id
_entity_poly.type
_entity_poly.pdbx_seq_one_letter_code
_entity_poly.pdbx_strand_id
1 'polypeptide(L)'
;QWQGETQEFCPNAKIVLVGCKLDMRTDLNTLRELSKQRLIPVTHEQGSALARQIGAVAYAECSSKVSENSVRDVFHVTTLASVNRVHKNLKRSNSKRGLKRASQMPGRTDLLNDTEIRKDRAKSCSIM
;
A
#
# COMPACT_ATOMS: atom_id res chain seq x y z
N GLN A 1 6.76 -16.48 14.14
CA GLN A 1 6.54 -17.84 13.62
C GLN A 1 6.39 -17.82 12.09
N TRP A 2 5.32 -17.24 11.54
CA TRP A 2 5.07 -17.18 10.08
C TRP A 2 6.22 -16.61 9.22
N GLN A 3 6.90 -15.56 9.69
CA GLN A 3 8.02 -14.97 8.95
C GLN A 3 9.18 -15.97 8.78
N GLY A 4 9.51 -16.74 9.82
CA GLY A 4 10.59 -17.74 9.77
C GLY A 4 10.26 -18.87 8.80
N GLU A 5 9.04 -19.41 8.89
CA GLU A 5 8.56 -20.45 7.97
C GLU A 5 8.56 -19.97 6.52
N THR A 6 8.11 -18.74 6.27
CA THR A 6 8.13 -18.19 4.90
C THR A 6 9.56 -18.04 4.37
N GLN A 7 10.50 -17.62 5.23
CA GLN A 7 11.91 -17.50 4.86
C GLN A 7 12.55 -18.87 4.57
N GLU A 8 12.14 -19.91 5.29
CA GLU A 8 12.66 -21.28 5.16
C GLU A 8 12.13 -21.99 3.91
N PHE A 9 10.80 -22.00 3.72
CA PHE A 9 10.16 -22.77 2.64
C PHE A 9 9.99 -21.97 1.35
N CYS A 10 9.82 -20.65 1.46
CA CYS A 10 9.43 -19.77 0.36
C CYS A 10 10.23 -18.45 0.32
N PRO A 11 11.58 -18.48 0.33
CA PRO A 11 12.42 -17.29 0.53
C PRO A 11 12.23 -16.18 -0.52
N ASN A 12 11.71 -16.52 -1.70
CA ASN A 12 11.48 -15.57 -2.81
C ASN A 12 10.01 -15.16 -2.97
N ALA A 13 9.10 -15.67 -2.13
CA ALA A 13 7.70 -15.33 -2.22
C ALA A 13 7.46 -13.86 -1.88
N LYS A 14 6.54 -13.23 -2.60
CA LYS A 14 6.07 -11.88 -2.26
C LYS A 14 5.09 -12.01 -1.10
N ILE A 15 5.35 -11.30 -0.01
CA ILE A 15 4.52 -11.34 1.20
C ILE A 15 3.60 -10.12 1.22
N VAL A 16 2.30 -10.33 1.42
CA VAL A 16 1.35 -9.25 1.75
C VAL A 16 0.88 -9.49 3.17
N LEU A 17 1.02 -8.49 4.05
CA LEU A 17 0.49 -8.57 5.40
C LEU A 17 -0.95 -8.05 5.42
N VAL A 18 -1.87 -8.80 6.04
CA VAL A 18 -3.29 -8.44 6.11
C VAL A 18 -3.74 -8.31 7.57
N GLY A 19 -4.25 -7.14 7.93
CA GLY A 19 -4.95 -6.92 9.20
C GLY A 19 -6.42 -7.31 9.08
N CYS A 20 -6.83 -8.35 9.81
CA CYS A 20 -8.21 -8.85 9.78
C CYS A 20 -9.05 -8.28 10.94
N LYS A 21 -10.38 -8.40 10.82
CA LYS A 21 -11.36 -7.99 11.85
C LYS A 21 -11.29 -6.49 12.17
N LEU A 22 -11.14 -5.65 11.14
CA LEU A 22 -10.99 -4.20 11.28
C LEU A 22 -12.12 -3.56 12.12
N ASP A 23 -13.34 -4.09 12.03
CA ASP A 23 -14.52 -3.66 12.80
C ASP A 23 -14.34 -3.73 14.32
N MET A 24 -13.46 -4.62 14.80
CA MET A 24 -13.17 -4.78 16.22
C MET A 24 -12.42 -3.58 16.84
N ARG A 25 -11.87 -2.68 16.02
CA ARG A 25 -11.26 -1.43 16.53
C ARG A 25 -12.28 -0.50 17.18
N THR A 26 -13.54 -0.60 16.78
CA THR A 26 -14.64 0.26 17.28
C THR A 26 -15.67 -0.51 18.10
N ASP A 27 -15.52 -1.83 18.23
CA ASP A 27 -16.45 -2.65 19.02
C ASP A 27 -16.23 -2.44 20.53
N LEU A 28 -17.25 -1.92 21.21
CA LEU A 28 -17.14 -1.55 22.63
C LEU A 28 -16.84 -2.74 23.54
N ASN A 29 -17.37 -3.92 23.22
CA ASN A 29 -17.13 -5.12 24.02
C ASN A 29 -15.67 -5.58 23.90
N THR A 30 -15.15 -5.59 22.67
CA THR A 30 -13.74 -5.89 22.40
C THR A 30 -12.81 -4.89 23.08
N LEU A 31 -13.11 -3.59 23.00
CA LEU A 31 -12.32 -2.54 23.67
C LEU A 31 -12.32 -2.72 25.19
N ARG A 32 -13.47 -3.03 25.80
CA ARG A 32 -13.55 -3.31 27.24
C ARG A 32 -12.71 -4.52 27.64
N GLU A 33 -12.77 -5.60 26.85
CA GLU A 33 -12.04 -6.83 27.15
C GLU A 33 -10.51 -6.64 27.02
N LEU A 34 -10.05 -5.98 25.96
CA LEU A 34 -8.65 -5.64 25.78
C LEU A 34 -8.15 -4.70 26.90
N SER A 35 -8.98 -3.75 27.34
CA SER A 35 -8.63 -2.83 28.43
C SER A 35 -8.38 -3.55 29.76
N LYS A 36 -9.09 -4.65 30.06
CA LYS A 36 -8.83 -5.46 31.27
C LYS A 36 -7.41 -6.03 31.27
N GLN A 37 -6.88 -6.30 30.08
CA GLN A 37 -5.53 -6.83 29.86
C GLN A 37 -4.50 -5.71 29.59
N ARG A 38 -4.91 -4.43 29.68
CA ARG A 38 -4.09 -3.25 29.33
C ARG A 38 -3.59 -3.27 27.89
N LEU A 39 -4.37 -3.84 26.98
CA LEU A 39 -4.10 -3.90 25.56
C LEU A 39 -5.00 -2.93 24.78
N ILE A 40 -4.59 -2.64 23.54
CA ILE A 40 -5.38 -1.90 22.56
C ILE A 40 -5.45 -2.70 21.26
N PRO A 41 -6.46 -2.47 20.40
CA PRO A 41 -6.44 -3.00 19.06
C PRO A 41 -5.20 -2.53 18.29
N VAL A 42 -4.65 -3.39 17.45
CA VAL A 42 -3.52 -3.04 16.58
C VAL A 42 -3.94 -1.87 15.69
N THR A 43 -3.15 -0.80 15.65
CA THR A 43 -3.41 0.37 14.79
C THR A 43 -2.91 0.13 13.37
N HIS A 44 -3.41 0.93 12.43
CA HIS A 44 -2.96 0.88 11.04
C HIS A 44 -1.44 1.14 10.92
N GLU A 45 -0.93 2.08 11.72
CA GLU A 45 0.49 2.44 11.76
C GLU A 45 1.35 1.29 12.28
N GLN A 46 0.90 0.59 13.33
CA GLN A 46 1.58 -0.59 13.85
C GLN A 46 1.63 -1.72 12.82
N GLY A 47 0.52 -2.00 12.14
CA GLY A 47 0.45 -2.99 11.06
C GLY A 47 1.35 -2.64 9.89
N SER A 48 1.34 -1.37 9.45
CA SER A 48 2.21 -0.86 8.39
C SER A 48 3.69 -0.89 8.75
N ALA A 49 4.03 -0.60 10.01
CA ALA A 49 5.40 -0.70 10.51
C ALA A 49 5.88 -2.15 10.51
N LEU A 50 5.04 -3.09 10.97
CA LEU A 50 5.36 -4.52 10.95
C LEU A 50 5.53 -5.04 9.52
N ALA A 51 4.65 -4.64 8.59
CA ALA A 51 4.76 -5.02 7.17
C ALA A 51 6.12 -4.62 6.59
N ARG A 52 6.59 -3.39 6.87
CA ARG A 52 7.92 -2.94 6.45
C ARG A 52 9.04 -3.74 7.12
N GLN A 53 8.91 -4.00 8.42
CA GLN A 53 9.91 -4.76 9.18
C GLN A 53 10.10 -6.19 8.65
N ILE A 54 9.02 -6.85 8.24
CA ILE A 54 9.08 -8.22 7.70
C ILE A 54 9.38 -8.27 6.19
N GLY A 55 9.55 -7.13 5.53
CA GLY A 55 9.79 -7.07 4.09
C GLY A 55 8.55 -7.41 3.23
N ALA A 56 7.34 -7.22 3.77
CA ALA A 56 6.12 -7.37 2.99
C ALA A 56 6.03 -6.28 1.90
N VAL A 57 5.52 -6.66 0.73
CA VAL A 57 5.36 -5.76 -0.43
C VAL A 57 4.16 -4.82 -0.28
N ALA A 58 3.21 -5.16 0.57
CA ALA A 58 2.05 -4.34 0.89
C ALA A 58 1.47 -4.69 2.27
N TYR A 59 0.74 -3.73 2.83
CA TYR A 59 -0.15 -3.91 3.98
C TYR A 59 -1.58 -3.54 3.57
N ALA A 60 -2.55 -4.38 3.93
CA ALA A 60 -3.96 -4.11 3.71
C ALA A 60 -4.78 -4.53 4.94
N GLU A 61 -5.96 -3.94 5.12
CA GLU A 61 -6.85 -4.26 6.24
C GLU A 61 -8.25 -4.55 5.73
N CYS A 62 -8.94 -5.50 6.36
CA CYS A 62 -10.30 -5.82 5.99
C CYS A 62 -11.17 -6.22 7.20
N SER A 63 -12.47 -6.15 6.99
CA SER A 63 -13.44 -6.83 7.81
C SER A 63 -14.37 -7.63 6.92
N SER A 64 -14.25 -8.95 6.97
CA SER A 64 -15.19 -9.86 6.33
C SER A 64 -16.59 -9.78 6.93
N LYS A 65 -16.74 -9.25 8.15
CA LYS A 65 -18.02 -9.14 8.83
C LYS A 65 -18.83 -7.93 8.35
N VAL A 66 -18.17 -6.78 8.13
CA VAL A 66 -18.89 -5.53 7.84
C VAL A 66 -18.73 -5.03 6.40
N SER A 67 -17.75 -5.52 5.64
CA SER A 67 -17.49 -5.02 4.28
C SER A 67 -16.86 -6.08 3.37
N GLU A 68 -17.69 -6.65 2.48
CA GLU A 68 -17.19 -7.50 1.39
C GLU A 68 -16.19 -6.76 0.49
N ASN A 69 -16.45 -5.48 0.23
CA ASN A 69 -15.54 -4.62 -0.55
C ASN A 69 -14.13 -4.59 0.03
N SER A 70 -13.99 -4.48 1.36
CA SER A 70 -12.67 -4.49 2.00
C SER A 70 -11.92 -5.81 1.78
N VAL A 71 -12.63 -6.93 1.67
CA VAL A 71 -12.03 -8.23 1.34
C VAL A 71 -11.61 -8.24 -0.13
N ARG A 72 -12.47 -7.75 -1.04
CA ARG A 72 -12.13 -7.61 -2.46
C ARG A 72 -10.88 -6.74 -2.66
N ASP A 73 -10.73 -5.66 -1.90
CA ASP A 73 -9.57 -4.77 -1.95
C ASP A 73 -8.26 -5.50 -1.55
N VAL A 74 -8.30 -6.33 -0.50
CA VAL A 74 -7.15 -7.18 -0.11
C VAL A 74 -6.73 -8.10 -1.26
N PHE A 75 -7.69 -8.76 -1.90
CA PHE A 75 -7.39 -9.63 -3.04
C PHE A 75 -6.89 -8.85 -4.24
N HIS A 76 -7.47 -7.68 -4.52
CA HIS A 76 -7.01 -6.81 -5.61
C HIS A 76 -5.55 -6.38 -5.41
N VAL A 77 -5.18 -5.91 -4.21
CA VAL A 77 -3.80 -5.56 -3.85
C VAL A 77 -2.88 -6.76 -4.00
N THR A 78 -3.31 -7.95 -3.57
CA THR A 78 -2.52 -9.18 -3.66
C THR A 78 -2.32 -9.61 -5.12
N THR A 79 -3.34 -9.51 -5.96
CA THR A 79 -3.25 -9.79 -7.40
C THR A 79 -2.27 -8.83 -8.05
N LEU A 80 -2.38 -7.51 -7.81
CA LEU A 80 -1.43 -6.53 -8.33
C LEU A 80 0.00 -6.82 -7.87
N ALA A 81 0.18 -7.14 -6.59
CA ALA A 81 1.48 -7.52 -6.05
C ALA A 81 2.05 -8.77 -6.74
N SER A 82 1.23 -9.77 -7.08
CA SER A 82 1.68 -11.00 -7.73
C SER A 82 2.06 -10.78 -9.20
N VAL A 83 1.23 -10.07 -9.98
CA VAL A 83 1.45 -9.86 -11.43
C VAL A 83 2.50 -8.81 -11.76
N ASN A 84 2.68 -7.80 -10.90
CA ASN A 84 3.69 -6.78 -11.13
C ASN A 84 5.07 -7.44 -11.08
N ARG A 85 5.70 -7.60 -12.24
CA ARG A 85 7.10 -7.98 -12.35
C ARG A 85 7.90 -6.83 -11.77
N VAL A 86 8.31 -6.96 -10.51
CA VAL A 86 9.45 -6.19 -10.02
C VAL A 86 10.61 -6.64 -10.89
N HIS A 87 10.92 -5.86 -11.93
CA HIS A 87 12.15 -6.02 -12.67
C HIS A 87 13.29 -5.84 -11.67
N LYS A 88 13.78 -6.96 -11.12
CA LYS A 88 15.07 -7.00 -10.42
C LYS A 88 16.12 -6.78 -11.50
N ASN A 89 16.43 -5.52 -11.82
CA ASN A 89 17.73 -5.04 -12.35
C ASN A 89 17.60 -3.56 -12.79
N LEU A 90 17.72 -2.63 -11.85
CA LEU A 90 18.60 -1.49 -12.09
C LEU A 90 19.56 -1.43 -10.91
N LYS A 91 20.80 -1.88 -11.14
CA LYS A 91 21.93 -1.48 -10.32
C LYS A 91 21.91 0.04 -10.25
N ARG A 92 21.63 0.59 -9.07
CA ARG A 92 21.83 2.02 -8.81
C ARG A 92 23.34 2.26 -8.80
N SER A 93 23.92 2.43 -9.99
CA SER A 93 25.33 2.81 -10.14
C SER A 93 25.51 4.19 -9.52
N ASN A 94 26.49 4.30 -8.63
CA ASN A 94 26.83 5.52 -7.91
C ASN A 94 27.19 6.66 -8.87
N SER A 95 26.63 7.85 -8.66
CA SER A 95 27.34 9.08 -8.98
C SER A 95 27.10 10.13 -7.90
N LYS A 96 28.11 10.30 -7.06
CA LYS A 96 28.30 11.50 -6.24
C LYS A 96 28.49 12.68 -7.19
N ARG A 97 27.51 13.58 -7.28
CA ARG A 97 27.77 14.99 -7.61
C ARG A 97 26.87 15.85 -6.73
N GLY A 98 27.40 16.27 -5.59
CA GLY A 98 26.94 17.51 -4.99
C GLY A 98 27.41 18.68 -5.85
N LEU A 99 26.61 19.74 -5.97
CA LEU A 99 26.92 21.09 -5.49
C LEU A 99 25.74 22.06 -5.77
N LYS A 100 25.24 22.64 -4.67
CA LYS A 100 24.83 24.05 -4.45
C LYS A 100 23.69 24.69 -5.29
N ARG A 101 22.51 24.78 -4.63
CA ARG A 101 21.79 25.99 -4.15
C ARG A 101 21.97 27.33 -4.91
N ALA A 102 20.88 27.87 -5.44
CA ALA A 102 20.50 29.30 -5.50
C ALA A 102 18.99 29.36 -5.87
N SER A 103 18.05 29.61 -4.95
CA SER A 103 17.54 30.92 -4.48
C SER A 103 17.10 31.89 -5.60
N GLN A 104 15.82 32.28 -5.52
CA GLN A 104 15.12 33.44 -6.14
C GLN A 104 14.39 33.25 -7.49
N MET A 105 13.06 33.27 -7.39
CA MET A 105 12.11 33.82 -8.40
C MET A 105 12.24 35.36 -8.42
N PRO A 106 12.01 36.07 -9.55
CA PRO A 106 10.68 36.37 -10.11
C PRO A 106 10.71 36.35 -11.67
N GLY A 107 9.68 36.60 -12.47
CA GLY A 107 8.34 37.13 -12.33
C GLY A 107 7.58 36.93 -13.67
N ARG A 108 6.36 37.43 -13.71
CA ARG A 108 5.20 37.00 -14.51
C ARG A 108 4.96 37.92 -15.71
N THR A 109 4.63 37.35 -16.88
CA THR A 109 3.82 37.87 -18.03
C THR A 109 3.99 36.86 -19.19
N ASP A 110 3.05 36.48 -20.06
CA ASP A 110 1.79 37.04 -20.55
C ASP A 110 0.82 35.92 -21.00
N LEU A 111 -0.44 36.31 -21.15
CA LEU A 111 -1.61 35.53 -21.53
C LEU A 111 -1.67 35.21 -23.05
N LEU A 112 -2.36 34.11 -23.41
CA LEU A 112 -3.61 34.07 -24.23
C LEU A 112 -3.72 32.82 -25.12
N ASN A 113 -4.94 32.27 -25.12
CA ASN A 113 -5.68 31.53 -26.18
C ASN A 113 -5.06 30.24 -26.77
N ASP A 114 -5.78 29.19 -27.15
CA ASP A 114 -7.22 28.97 -27.31
C ASP A 114 -7.49 27.43 -27.39
N THR A 115 -8.71 27.05 -27.02
CA THR A 115 -9.54 25.91 -27.50
C THR A 115 -8.92 24.66 -28.19
N GLU A 116 -9.14 23.46 -27.61
CA GLU A 116 -10.03 22.38 -28.13
C GLU A 116 -9.64 20.94 -27.71
N ILE A 117 -10.61 20.29 -27.04
CA ILE A 117 -11.14 18.92 -27.28
C ILE A 117 -10.15 17.79 -27.65
N ARG A 118 -10.03 16.79 -26.74
CA ARG A 118 -10.29 15.36 -27.07
C ARG A 118 -10.53 14.52 -25.82
N LYS A 119 -11.75 13.98 -25.76
CA LYS A 119 -12.29 13.12 -24.71
C LYS A 119 -12.10 11.67 -25.16
N ASP A 120 -10.99 11.03 -24.79
CA ASP A 120 -10.77 9.62 -25.12
C ASP A 120 -11.44 8.72 -24.08
N ARG A 121 -12.61 8.24 -24.48
CA ARG A 121 -13.41 7.21 -23.83
C ARG A 121 -12.71 5.86 -24.00
N ALA A 122 -12.11 5.34 -22.93
CA ALA A 122 -11.56 3.99 -22.92
C ALA A 122 -12.67 2.97 -23.21
N LYS A 123 -12.42 2.11 -24.20
CA LYS A 123 -13.36 1.06 -24.64
C LYS A 123 -13.34 -0.10 -23.64
N SER A 124 -14.52 -0.39 -23.11
CA SER A 124 -14.85 -1.60 -22.35
C SER A 124 -14.50 -2.85 -23.17
N CYS A 125 -13.83 -3.81 -22.55
CA CYS A 125 -13.59 -5.14 -23.11
C CYS A 125 -14.41 -6.13 -22.27
N SER A 126 -15.38 -6.79 -22.90
CA SER A 126 -16.18 -7.87 -22.32
C SER A 126 -15.52 -9.22 -22.64
N ILE A 127 -15.25 -10.01 -21.61
CA ILE A 127 -14.74 -11.38 -21.74
C ILE A 127 -15.94 -12.32 -21.99
N MET A 128 -15.85 -13.13 -23.05
CA MET A 128 -16.75 -14.28 -23.32
C MET A 128 -16.43 -15.46 -22.42
#